data_AF-B9XF70-F1
#
_entry.id   AF-B9XF70-F1
#
_cell.length_a   1.000
_cell.length_b   1.000
_cell.length_c   1.000
_cell.angle_alpha   90.00
_cell.angle_beta   90.00
_cell.angle_gamma   90.00
#
_symmetry.space_group_name_H-M   'P 1'
#
loop_
_entity.id
_entity.type
_entity.pdbx_description
1 polymer ?
#
loop_
_entity_poly.entity_id
_entity_poly.type
_entity_poly.pdbx_seq_one_letter_code
_entity_poly.pdbx_strand_id
1 'polypeptide(L)'
;MKYLNRWLWLSSLTLLPACAFHAAPVASLAPVGPAPHVASKASKEGYLLVYSAWEPFRLQDSRFDRHSNYKLLSSDGRTVQNIKNCIDRFDDNPVCVALVPGSYQVSARSAHSGRVTVPVLIQEGETTCVYLDGSNQPQTAPAADSTLVKLPNGQVVGWAAKEEKENSVVASSRSQQEKAK
;
A
#
# COMPACT_ATOMS: atom_id res chain seq x y z
N MET A 1 3.75 27.84 80.44
CA MET A 1 4.07 28.91 79.46
C MET A 1 5.06 28.37 78.44
N LYS A 2 4.89 28.75 77.16
CA LYS A 2 5.75 28.51 75.97
C LYS A 2 5.38 27.29 75.09
N TYR A 3 4.27 27.50 74.38
CA TYR A 3 4.01 27.34 72.95
C TYR A 3 5.05 26.75 71.97
N LEU A 4 4.49 26.01 71.00
CA LEU A 4 4.89 25.87 69.58
C LEU A 4 6.14 25.00 69.30
N ASN A 5 6.20 24.12 68.29
CA ASN A 5 5.54 24.18 67.00
C ASN A 5 5.49 22.82 66.28
N ARG A 6 4.42 22.62 65.52
CA ARG A 6 4.11 21.51 64.59
C ARG A 6 5.21 21.30 63.56
N TRP A 7 5.38 20.07 63.09
CA TRP A 7 5.57 19.78 61.66
C TRP A 7 5.04 18.38 61.32
N LEU A 8 3.81 18.36 60.81
CA LEU A 8 3.20 17.25 60.10
C LEU A 8 3.84 17.16 58.71
N TRP A 9 4.61 16.11 58.46
CA TRP A 9 4.99 15.74 57.10
C TRP A 9 3.89 14.85 56.52
N LEU A 10 2.91 15.47 55.86
CA LEU A 10 2.04 14.76 54.91
C LEU A 10 2.84 14.55 53.62
N SER A 11 3.45 13.39 53.48
CA SER A 11 3.97 12.91 52.20
C SER A 11 2.79 12.51 51.30
N SER A 12 2.34 13.47 50.49
CA SER A 12 1.37 13.26 49.43
C SER A 12 2.06 12.54 48.27
N LEU A 13 1.84 11.23 48.15
CA LEU A 13 2.33 10.41 47.05
C LEU A 13 1.55 10.75 45.78
N THR A 14 2.14 11.57 44.90
CA THR A 14 1.56 11.95 43.62
C THR A 14 1.58 10.75 42.67
N LEU A 15 0.40 10.19 42.34
CA LEU A 15 0.26 9.32 41.18
C LEU A 15 0.47 10.16 39.91
N LEU A 16 1.55 9.88 39.18
CA LEU A 16 1.71 10.36 37.80
C LEU A 16 0.74 9.56 36.92
N PRO A 17 -0.19 10.21 36.18
CA PRO A 17 -0.98 9.52 35.18
C PRO A 17 -0.02 9.11 34.05
N ALA A 18 0.17 7.80 33.88
CA ALA A 18 0.83 7.26 32.71
C ALA A 18 -0.05 7.56 31.50
N CYS A 19 0.31 8.58 30.72
CA CYS A 19 -0.20 8.75 29.37
C CYS A 19 0.27 7.55 28.55
N ALA A 20 -0.52 6.46 28.56
CA ALA A 20 -0.42 5.45 27.53
C ALA A 20 -0.68 6.18 26.21
N PHE A 21 0.38 6.39 25.43
CA PHE A 21 0.29 6.75 24.03
C PHE A 21 -0.59 5.69 23.37
N HIS A 22 -1.89 5.96 23.30
CA HIS A 22 -2.77 5.26 22.39
C HIS A 22 -2.26 5.66 21.01
N ALA A 23 -1.42 4.78 20.43
CA ALA A 23 -1.12 4.84 19.02
C ALA A 23 -2.48 4.81 18.32
N ALA A 24 -2.91 5.97 17.80
CA ALA A 24 -4.09 6.03 16.95
C ALA A 24 -3.89 4.95 15.88
N PRO A 25 -4.92 4.13 15.58
CA PRO A 25 -4.81 3.18 14.49
C PRO A 25 -4.43 3.98 13.26
N VAL A 26 -3.22 3.74 12.74
CA VAL A 26 -2.79 4.32 11.47
C VAL A 26 -3.83 3.85 10.48
N ALA A 27 -4.67 4.78 10.01
CA ALA A 27 -5.70 4.48 9.03
C ALA A 27 -5.01 3.79 7.85
N SER A 28 -5.19 2.48 7.75
CA SER A 28 -4.57 1.68 6.69
C SER A 28 -5.23 2.11 5.40
N LEU A 29 -4.42 2.54 4.44
CA LEU A 29 -4.86 2.84 3.07
C LEU A 29 -5.70 1.68 2.53
N ALA A 30 -6.70 1.97 1.71
CA ALA A 30 -7.37 0.92 0.95
C ALA A 30 -6.35 0.23 0.02
N PRO A 31 -6.46 -1.09 -0.22
CA PRO A 31 -5.53 -1.78 -1.11
C PRO A 31 -5.61 -1.24 -2.54
N VAL A 32 -4.45 -1.04 -3.17
CA VAL A 32 -4.35 -0.75 -4.60
C VAL A 32 -4.46 -2.06 -5.38
N GLY A 33 -5.34 -2.11 -6.36
CA GLY A 33 -5.53 -3.29 -7.22
C GLY A 33 -5.36 -2.98 -8.70
N PRO A 34 -5.63 -3.98 -9.55
CA PRO A 34 -5.54 -3.82 -10.99
C PRO A 34 -6.49 -2.76 -11.55
N ALA A 35 -6.10 -2.21 -12.71
CA ALA A 35 -6.91 -1.22 -13.39
C ALA A 35 -8.25 -1.82 -13.88
N PRO A 36 -9.40 -1.18 -13.62
CA PRO A 36 -10.73 -1.79 -13.75
C PRO A 36 -11.17 -2.16 -15.18
N HIS A 37 -10.38 -1.84 -16.21
CA HIS A 37 -10.70 -1.98 -17.63
C HIS A 37 -9.53 -2.49 -18.49
N VAL A 38 -8.49 -3.05 -17.87
CA VAL A 38 -7.38 -3.68 -18.61
C VAL A 38 -7.67 -5.16 -18.71
N ALA A 39 -7.63 -5.73 -19.92
CA ALA A 39 -7.86 -7.15 -20.11
C ALA A 39 -6.78 -7.98 -19.39
N SER A 40 -7.21 -9.01 -18.66
CA SER A 40 -6.32 -9.98 -18.03
C SER A 40 -5.59 -10.81 -19.08
N LYS A 41 -4.30 -11.07 -18.88
CA LYS A 41 -3.52 -12.03 -19.64
C LYS A 41 -3.79 -13.45 -19.14
N ALA A 42 -3.74 -14.47 -19.99
CA ALA A 42 -3.76 -15.86 -19.54
C ALA A 42 -2.44 -16.20 -18.82
N SER A 43 -2.40 -15.98 -17.50
CA SER A 43 -1.26 -16.25 -16.61
C SER A 43 -1.77 -16.62 -15.23
N LYS A 44 -1.05 -17.51 -14.53
CA LYS A 44 -1.32 -17.84 -13.11
C LYS A 44 -0.69 -16.85 -12.14
N GLU A 45 0.14 -15.95 -12.66
CA GLU A 45 0.79 -14.89 -11.90
C GLU A 45 0.07 -13.57 -12.17
N GLY A 46 0.07 -12.68 -11.19
CA GLY A 46 -0.22 -11.27 -11.40
C GLY A 46 1.06 -10.46 -11.49
N TYR A 47 0.93 -9.18 -11.83
CA TYR A 47 2.06 -8.30 -12.07
C TYR A 47 1.97 -7.03 -11.22
N LEU A 48 3.12 -6.55 -10.77
CA LEU A 48 3.25 -5.32 -9.99
C LEU A 48 4.23 -4.36 -10.68
N LEU A 49 3.76 -3.13 -10.91
CA LEU A 49 4.56 -1.99 -11.31
C LEU A 49 4.49 -0.91 -10.22
N VAL A 50 5.65 -0.42 -9.78
CA VAL A 50 5.73 0.62 -8.76
C VAL A 50 6.53 1.79 -9.32
N TYR A 51 5.85 2.89 -9.63
CA TYR A 51 6.48 4.14 -9.99
C TYR A 51 6.89 4.87 -8.71
N SER A 52 7.99 4.46 -8.08
CA SER A 52 8.48 5.06 -6.83
C SER A 52 9.14 6.43 -7.06
N ALA A 53 9.40 7.19 -6.00
CA ALA A 53 10.10 8.47 -6.13
C ALA A 53 11.41 8.32 -6.92
N TRP A 54 11.68 9.30 -7.78
CA TRP A 54 12.92 9.40 -8.53
C TRP A 54 14.14 9.46 -7.59
N GLU A 55 15.18 8.73 -7.96
CA GLU A 55 16.49 8.72 -7.31
C GLU A 55 17.56 9.04 -8.35
N PRO A 56 18.42 10.05 -8.10
CA PRO A 56 19.53 10.33 -8.99
C PRO A 56 20.60 9.23 -8.87
N PHE A 57 21.01 8.71 -10.02
CA PHE A 57 22.14 7.83 -10.17
C PHE A 57 23.24 8.55 -10.96
N ARG A 58 24.45 8.63 -10.39
CA ARG A 58 25.60 9.25 -11.05
C ARG A 58 26.58 8.18 -11.51
N LEU A 59 27.02 8.29 -12.76
CA LEU A 59 28.10 7.49 -13.32
C LEU A 59 29.08 8.43 -14.03
N GLN A 60 30.28 8.58 -13.48
CA GLN A 60 31.25 9.59 -13.90
C GLN A 60 30.60 10.98 -13.91
N ASP A 61 30.62 11.67 -15.06
CA ASP A 61 30.06 13.01 -15.23
C ASP A 61 28.57 13.01 -15.65
N SER A 62 27.99 11.83 -15.86
CA SER A 62 26.59 11.68 -16.28
C SER A 62 25.66 11.44 -15.09
N ARG A 63 24.49 12.10 -15.12
CA ARG A 63 23.40 11.88 -14.16
C ARG A 63 22.22 11.26 -14.89
N PHE A 64 21.71 10.16 -14.34
CA PHE A 64 20.49 9.48 -14.74
C PHE A 64 19.51 9.55 -13.58
N ASP A 65 18.22 9.62 -13.86
CA ASP A 65 17.18 9.47 -12.84
C ASP A 65 16.48 8.13 -13.05
N ARG A 66 16.24 7.42 -11.96
CA ARG A 66 15.56 6.12 -11.97
C ARG A 66 14.57 6.04 -10.83
N HIS A 67 13.61 5.13 -10.90
CA HIS A 67 12.75 4.88 -9.74
C HIS A 67 13.55 4.26 -8.58
N SER A 68 13.32 4.77 -7.36
CA SER A 68 13.99 4.27 -6.16
C SER A 68 13.61 2.84 -5.80
N ASN A 69 14.55 2.08 -5.25
CA ASN A 69 14.29 0.72 -4.77
C ASN A 69 13.21 0.69 -3.68
N TYR A 70 12.49 -0.42 -3.59
CA TYR A 70 11.42 -0.61 -2.61
C TYR A 70 11.47 -2.00 -1.96
N LYS A 71 10.69 -2.17 -0.88
CA LYS A 71 10.49 -3.46 -0.23
C LYS A 71 9.10 -3.98 -0.55
N LEU A 72 9.02 -5.22 -1.01
CA LEU A 72 7.79 -5.99 -1.02
C LEU A 72 7.65 -6.70 0.31
N LEU A 73 6.52 -6.47 0.97
CA LEU A 73 6.16 -7.07 2.24
C LEU A 73 4.95 -7.98 2.04
N SER A 74 4.85 -9.03 2.86
CA SER A 74 3.62 -9.81 2.99
C SER A 74 2.54 -8.97 3.66
N SER A 75 1.30 -9.45 3.63
CA SER A 75 0.16 -8.80 4.28
C SER A 75 0.36 -8.54 5.78
N ASP A 76 1.16 -9.36 6.48
CA ASP A 76 1.54 -9.20 7.89
C ASP A 76 2.77 -8.27 8.11
N GLY A 77 3.29 -7.66 7.04
CA GLY A 77 4.37 -6.68 7.11
C GLY A 77 5.79 -7.25 7.11
N ARG A 78 5.97 -8.57 7.00
CA ARG A 78 7.30 -9.18 6.88
C ARG A 78 7.89 -8.92 5.50
N THR A 79 9.19 -8.70 5.41
CA THR A 79 9.84 -8.50 4.10
C THR A 79 9.87 -9.80 3.31
N VAL A 80 9.22 -9.79 2.15
CA VAL A 80 9.27 -10.87 1.15
C VAL A 80 10.49 -10.67 0.25
N GLN A 81 10.69 -9.45 -0.25
CA GLN A 81 11.78 -9.15 -1.18
C GLN A 81 12.19 -7.67 -1.15
N ASN A 82 13.47 -7.39 -1.42
CA ASN A 82 13.93 -6.04 -1.76
C ASN A 82 14.03 -5.95 -3.29
N ILE A 83 13.30 -5.01 -3.90
CA ILE A 83 13.22 -4.86 -5.36
C ILE A 83 14.14 -3.73 -5.81
N LYS A 84 15.06 -4.08 -6.72
CA LYS A 84 15.81 -3.09 -7.50
C LYS A 84 14.89 -2.57 -8.60
N ASN A 85 14.46 -1.32 -8.49
CA ASN A 85 13.37 -0.80 -9.33
C ASN A 85 13.86 -0.18 -10.64
N CYS A 86 14.76 -0.90 -11.32
CA CYS A 86 15.27 -0.54 -12.64
C CYS A 86 15.84 -1.81 -13.28
N ILE A 87 15.59 -2.00 -14.57
CA ILE A 87 16.11 -3.16 -15.32
C ILE A 87 17.62 -2.97 -15.56
N ASP A 88 17.99 -1.78 -16.04
CA ASP A 88 19.38 -1.34 -16.15
C ASP A 88 19.58 0.02 -15.46
N ARG A 89 20.84 0.38 -15.20
CA ARG A 89 21.25 1.65 -14.59
C ARG A 89 20.90 2.89 -15.42
N PHE A 90 20.51 2.69 -16.68
CA PHE A 90 20.11 3.73 -17.63
C PHE A 90 18.61 3.67 -17.97
N ASP A 91 17.87 2.69 -17.42
CA ASP A 91 16.43 2.56 -17.62
C ASP A 91 15.68 3.40 -16.57
N ASP A 92 14.81 4.28 -17.05
CA ASP A 92 13.95 5.12 -16.24
C ASP A 92 12.63 4.41 -15.87
N ASN A 93 12.32 3.27 -16.51
CA ASN A 93 11.09 2.53 -16.26
C ASN A 93 11.21 1.63 -15.01
N PRO A 94 10.12 1.53 -14.23
CA PRO A 94 10.10 0.62 -13.09
C PRO A 94 10.07 -0.83 -13.57
N VAL A 95 10.61 -1.73 -12.76
CA VAL A 95 10.61 -3.16 -13.09
C VAL A 95 9.22 -3.75 -12.90
N CYS A 96 8.75 -4.53 -13.88
CA CYS A 96 7.54 -5.33 -13.77
C CYS A 96 7.85 -6.62 -13.01
N VAL A 97 7.23 -6.82 -11.85
CA VAL A 97 7.46 -7.99 -11.00
C VAL A 97 6.28 -8.96 -11.12
N ALA A 98 6.55 -10.20 -11.52
CA ALA A 98 5.57 -11.27 -11.47
C ALA A 98 5.44 -11.82 -10.04
N LEU A 99 4.23 -11.94 -9.55
CA LEU A 99 3.92 -12.35 -8.18
C LEU A 99 2.78 -13.37 -8.18
N VAL A 100 2.78 -14.23 -7.17
CA VAL A 100 1.62 -15.07 -6.86
C VAL A 100 0.45 -14.15 -6.50
N PRO A 101 -0.77 -14.41 -6.99
CA PRO A 101 -1.95 -13.66 -6.60
C PRO A 101 -2.13 -13.63 -5.08
N GLY A 102 -2.49 -12.47 -4.53
CA GLY A 102 -2.62 -12.30 -3.09
C GLY A 102 -2.44 -10.87 -2.62
N SER A 103 -2.49 -10.70 -1.30
CA SER A 103 -2.34 -9.41 -0.62
C SER A 103 -0.90 -9.19 -0.16
N TYR A 104 -0.35 -8.02 -0.52
CA TYR A 104 1.01 -7.60 -0.17
C TYR A 104 0.99 -6.15 0.32
N GLN A 105 2.15 -5.68 0.78
CA GLN A 105 2.39 -4.26 1.01
C GLN A 105 3.68 -3.81 0.32
N VAL A 106 3.67 -2.60 -0.22
CA VAL A 106 4.82 -1.97 -0.88
C VAL A 106 5.34 -0.85 0.00
N SER A 107 6.57 -1.00 0.51
CA SER A 107 7.26 0.08 1.23
C SER A 107 8.27 0.79 0.32
N ALA A 108 7.89 1.98 -0.16
CA ALA A 108 8.63 2.73 -1.17
C ALA A 108 8.74 4.22 -0.80
N ARG A 109 9.63 4.95 -1.47
CA ARG A 109 9.66 6.41 -1.38
C ARG A 109 8.56 6.99 -2.26
N SER A 110 7.83 7.96 -1.73
CA SER A 110 6.94 8.89 -2.43
C SER A 110 7.67 10.21 -2.64
N ALA A 111 7.43 10.84 -3.79
CA ALA A 111 7.97 12.15 -4.12
C ALA A 111 7.55 13.23 -3.10
N HIS A 112 6.35 13.11 -2.53
CA HIS A 112 5.73 14.16 -1.71
C HIS A 112 5.43 13.75 -0.27
N SER A 113 5.57 12.46 0.09
CA SER A 113 5.23 11.95 1.43
C SER A 113 6.36 11.19 2.14
N GLY A 114 7.59 11.22 1.60
CA GLY A 114 8.69 10.42 2.16
C GLY A 114 8.46 8.91 1.97
N ARG A 115 8.87 8.08 2.92
CA ARG A 115 8.65 6.62 2.81
C ARG A 115 7.21 6.29 3.24
N VAL A 116 6.48 5.61 2.35
CA VAL A 116 5.09 5.17 2.57
C VAL A 116 4.98 3.66 2.43
N THR A 117 3.96 3.08 3.06
CA THR A 117 3.59 1.67 2.92
C THR A 117 2.20 1.60 2.32
N VAL A 118 2.09 1.03 1.12
CA VAL A 118 0.84 0.94 0.36
C VAL A 118 0.41 -0.52 0.29
N PRO A 119 -0.77 -0.91 0.81
CA PRO A 119 -1.30 -2.24 0.61
C PRO A 119 -1.66 -2.44 -0.87
N VAL A 120 -1.39 -3.62 -1.41
CA VAL A 120 -1.67 -3.97 -2.80
C VAL A 120 -2.33 -5.34 -2.89
N LEU A 121 -3.26 -5.49 -3.84
CA LEU A 121 -3.87 -6.75 -4.20
C LEU A 121 -3.40 -7.15 -5.59
N ILE A 122 -2.81 -8.34 -5.72
CA ILE A 122 -2.35 -8.91 -6.99
C ILE A 122 -3.36 -9.96 -7.45
N GLN A 123 -3.82 -9.86 -8.69
CA GLN A 123 -4.76 -10.79 -9.31
C GLN A 123 -4.13 -11.48 -10.53
N GLU A 124 -4.58 -12.70 -10.83
CA GLU A 124 -4.07 -13.52 -11.94
C GLU A 124 -4.18 -12.80 -13.27
N GLY A 125 -3.09 -12.76 -14.04
CA GLY A 125 -3.08 -12.19 -15.38
C GLY A 125 -3.15 -10.67 -15.44
N GLU A 126 -3.33 -9.98 -14.32
CA GLU A 126 -3.55 -8.54 -14.27
C GLU A 126 -2.36 -7.79 -13.71
N THR A 127 -2.26 -6.50 -14.07
CA THR A 127 -1.18 -5.61 -13.60
C THR A 127 -1.73 -4.59 -12.61
N THR A 128 -1.13 -4.58 -11.42
CA THR A 128 -1.37 -3.57 -10.39
C THR A 128 -0.29 -2.49 -10.51
N CYS A 129 -0.71 -1.25 -10.70
CA CYS A 129 0.19 -0.11 -10.81
C CYS A 129 0.08 0.79 -9.58
N VAL A 130 1.21 1.10 -8.96
CA VAL A 130 1.31 2.00 -7.80
C VAL A 130 2.10 3.25 -8.19
N TYR A 131 1.50 4.42 -8.03
CA TYR A 131 2.07 5.71 -8.45
C TYR A 131 2.51 6.56 -7.26
N LEU A 132 3.83 6.67 -7.05
CA LEU A 132 4.44 7.39 -5.92
C LEU A 132 5.46 8.44 -6.37
N ASP A 133 5.81 8.48 -7.65
CA ASP A 133 6.76 9.39 -8.28
C ASP A 133 6.25 10.84 -8.42
N GLY A 134 4.97 11.07 -8.12
CA GLY A 134 4.32 12.37 -8.23
C GLY A 134 3.61 12.59 -9.57
N SER A 135 3.60 11.60 -10.45
CA SER A 135 2.78 11.61 -11.65
C SER A 135 1.29 11.55 -11.29
N ASN A 136 0.47 12.27 -12.04
CA ASN A 136 -0.99 12.31 -11.85
C ASN A 136 -1.68 11.14 -12.59
N GLN A 137 -1.26 9.90 -12.34
CA GLN A 137 -1.94 8.69 -12.82
C GLN A 137 -2.69 7.99 -11.66
N PRO A 138 -3.78 7.26 -11.92
CA PRO A 138 -4.42 7.00 -13.20
C PRO A 138 -5.48 8.06 -13.58
N GLN A 139 -5.47 8.52 -14.84
CA GLN A 139 -6.53 9.38 -15.42
C GLN A 139 -7.21 8.61 -16.56
N THR A 140 -8.25 7.85 -16.26
CA THR A 140 -9.10 7.26 -17.32
C THR A 140 -10.55 7.33 -16.88
N ALA A 141 -11.29 8.30 -17.44
CA ALA A 141 -12.73 8.57 -17.26
C ALA A 141 -13.15 8.89 -15.81
N PRO A 142 -14.36 9.45 -15.54
CA PRO A 142 -14.75 9.84 -14.18
C PRO A 142 -15.11 8.58 -13.40
N ALA A 143 -14.11 7.79 -13.07
CA ALA A 143 -14.22 6.84 -12.00
C ALA A 143 -14.48 7.70 -10.75
N ALA A 144 -15.69 7.60 -10.19
CA ALA A 144 -16.07 8.30 -8.97
C ALA A 144 -14.93 8.16 -7.94
N ASP A 145 -14.60 9.22 -7.21
CA ASP A 145 -13.46 9.27 -6.28
C ASP A 145 -13.30 8.02 -5.38
N SER A 146 -14.38 7.28 -5.14
CA SER A 146 -14.43 5.98 -4.45
C SER A 146 -13.65 4.83 -5.11
N THR A 147 -13.15 4.99 -6.34
CA THR A 147 -12.38 3.96 -7.05
C THR A 147 -10.87 4.22 -7.04
N LEU A 148 -10.44 5.30 -6.39
CA LEU A 148 -9.03 5.70 -6.32
C LEU A 148 -8.52 5.60 -4.89
N VAL A 149 -7.31 5.08 -4.73
CA VAL A 149 -6.60 5.12 -3.45
C VAL A 149 -5.80 6.41 -3.37
N LYS A 150 -5.97 7.16 -2.28
CA LYS A 150 -5.27 8.42 -2.03
C LYS A 150 -4.43 8.31 -0.77
N LEU A 151 -3.20 8.82 -0.81
CA LEU A 151 -2.38 9.05 0.38
C LEU A 151 -2.97 10.16 1.25
N PRO A 152 -2.55 10.29 2.52
CA PRO A 152 -3.01 11.37 3.41
C PRO A 152 -2.77 12.79 2.88
N ASN A 153 -1.79 12.96 1.99
CA ASN A 153 -1.51 14.23 1.31
C ASN A 153 -2.43 14.51 0.10
N GLY A 154 -3.40 13.63 -0.18
CA GLY A 154 -4.32 13.73 -1.32
C GLY A 154 -3.78 13.17 -2.64
N GLN A 155 -2.52 12.74 -2.71
CA GLN A 155 -1.94 12.13 -3.90
C GLN A 155 -2.66 10.81 -4.21
N VAL A 156 -3.17 10.69 -5.44
CA VAL A 156 -3.69 9.42 -5.96
C VAL A 156 -2.52 8.47 -6.22
N VAL A 157 -2.61 7.23 -5.73
CA VAL A 157 -1.55 6.22 -5.86
C VAL A 157 -1.94 4.99 -6.66
N GLY A 158 -3.19 4.89 -7.09
CA GLY A 158 -3.66 3.79 -7.92
C GLY A 158 -5.16 3.56 -7.81
N TRP A 159 -5.62 2.51 -8.45
CA TRP A 159 -7.01 2.06 -8.40
C TRP A 159 -7.27 1.30 -7.10
N ALA A 160 -8.40 1.55 -6.46
CA ALA A 160 -8.85 0.73 -5.34
C ALA A 160 -9.11 -0.70 -5.82
N ALA A 161 -8.64 -1.69 -5.07
CA ALA A 161 -8.91 -3.08 -5.35
C ALA A 161 -10.43 -3.33 -5.34
N LYS A 162 -10.92 -4.02 -6.37
CA LYS A 162 -12.30 -4.53 -6.34
C LYS A 162 -12.32 -5.70 -5.36
N GLU A 163 -13.20 -5.63 -4.36
CA GLU A 163 -13.55 -6.84 -3.63
C GLU A 163 -14.19 -7.81 -4.62
N GLU A 164 -13.51 -8.92 -4.88
CA GLU A 164 -14.06 -10.00 -5.68
C GLU A 164 -15.21 -10.58 -4.85
N LYS A 165 -16.45 -10.25 -5.20
CA LYS A 165 -17.62 -10.89 -4.59
C LYS A 165 -17.56 -12.38 -4.89
N GLU A 166 -17.05 -13.12 -3.94
CA GLU A 166 -17.16 -14.57 -3.86
C GLU A 166 -18.64 -14.95 -3.68
N ASN A 167 -19.40 -14.97 -4.78
CA ASN A 167 -20.70 -15.62 -4.93
C ASN A 167 -21.24 -15.48 -6.36
N SER A 168 -20.82 -16.34 -7.30
CA SER A 168 -21.62 -16.58 -8.52
C SER A 168 -21.48 -17.96 -9.18
N VAL A 169 -20.86 -18.97 -8.56
CA VAL A 169 -20.77 -20.32 -9.17
C VAL A 169 -21.67 -21.36 -8.49
N VAL A 170 -22.21 -21.10 -7.29
CA VAL A 170 -23.06 -22.10 -6.60
C VAL A 170 -24.57 -21.95 -6.91
N ALA A 171 -25.01 -20.86 -7.56
CA ALA A 171 -26.43 -20.64 -7.84
C ALA A 171 -26.93 -21.19 -9.19
N SER A 172 -26.05 -21.59 -10.12
CA SER A 172 -26.48 -22.09 -11.44
C SER A 172 -26.66 -23.61 -11.52
N SER A 173 -26.32 -24.36 -10.48
CA SER A 173 -26.44 -25.83 -10.46
C SER A 173 -27.72 -26.35 -9.79
N ARG A 174 -28.53 -25.48 -9.15
CA ARG A 174 -29.81 -25.90 -8.53
C ARG A 174 -31.04 -25.77 -9.43
N SER A 175 -30.99 -25.01 -10.52
CA SER A 175 -32.14 -24.81 -11.42
C SER A 175 -32.25 -25.82 -12.58
N GLN A 176 -31.27 -26.73 -12.74
CA GLN A 176 -31.30 -27.77 -13.79
C GLN A 176 -31.70 -29.16 -13.28
N GLN A 177 -31.77 -29.38 -11.96
CA GLN A 177 -32.16 -30.69 -11.38
C GLN A 177 -33.64 -30.83 -11.02
N GLU A 178 -34.45 -29.77 -11.13
CA GLU A 178 -35.89 -29.83 -10.78
C GLU A 178 -36.82 -29.94 -12.00
N LYS A 179 -36.28 -30.03 -13.23
CA LYS A 179 -37.07 -30.23 -14.46
C LYS A 179 -37.00 -31.64 -15.05
N ALA A 180 -36.35 -32.58 -14.35
CA ALA A 180 -36.30 -33.98 -14.74
C ALA A 180 -36.80 -34.86 -13.58
N LYS A 181 -38.07 -34.71 -13.24
CA LYS A 181 -38.82 -35.77 -12.55
C LYS A 181 -40.30 -35.69 -12.90
#